data_AF-A0AAN9J537-F1
#
_entry.id   AF-A0AAN9J537-F1
#
_cell.length_a   1.000
_cell.length_b   1.000
_cell.length_c   1.000
_cell.angle_alpha   90.00
_cell.angle_beta   90.00
_cell.angle_gamma   90.00
#
_symmetry.space_group_name_H-M   'P 1'
#
loop_
_entity.id
_entity.type
_entity.pdbx_description
1 polymer ?
#
loop_
_entity_poly.entity_id
_entity_poly.type
_entity_poly.pdbx_seq_one_letter_code
_entity_poly.pdbx_strand_id
1 'polypeptide(L)'
;MDDNNENQSGVRAKNGGFLKTNIFTFTIPQVDGGSILSIKMRWSQKIVYRNGQFHLNVPFTFPDFVNPAAKRISKREKIQINVNAIAGSELLCKTISHPLKEVRRHAGSMGFLYDSEVLMWSKTDFSFSYAVPSSHVNGVVLMESASVHDFDQREMFYVYLSPGDIKSKVFRKEILFVIDISGSMRGKLIDDTKNALSDALSKLNPDDSFSIIAFNGESYIFSKSMELASKDAVERAIEWINTNFVASGGTNISHALNTALEMLSGARSSVPIIFLVTDGSVEDERQICATVKNHMISGESICPRIYTFGIGSYCNHYFLRTLAMIGRGQYGAALDVDLVKPQMLSLFDKASSLVLANITVDIFDELDEFEVYPSHIPDLSSEGPLILSGRYKGSFPETLKVKGVLADFRNFALDMKIQKAKDIPLQTVSVRDQIEYLTAQAWLSENKQLEQKVVKLSLQTGFLSEFTQMMVLEDDHLKKVRESAGTKVSKKSNNVQGQRMILLPHLSIGFGNLIATVENTPPGYEAKLPEVAEIFKAASNCCTTLCGYCCCPCFIQCCSQMNNQLATALTQLCIGLGCFGCLTCCSEICCSGNDG
;
A
#
# COMPACT_ATOMS: atom_id res chain seq x y z
N MET A 1 27.82 -9.01 -33.23
CA MET A 1 28.16 -10.44 -33.25
C MET A 1 28.86 -10.75 -31.96
N ASP A 2 28.05 -11.17 -30.98
CA ASP A 2 28.35 -12.11 -29.92
C ASP A 2 27.05 -12.21 -29.11
N ASP A 3 26.23 -13.17 -29.55
CA ASP A 3 24.93 -13.51 -29.00
C ASP A 3 25.12 -14.27 -27.68
N ASN A 4 24.94 -13.59 -26.55
CA ASN A 4 24.65 -14.25 -25.27
C ASN A 4 23.14 -14.22 -25.02
N ASN A 5 22.46 -15.16 -25.67
CA ASN A 5 21.07 -15.52 -25.43
C ASN A 5 20.98 -16.34 -24.13
N GLU A 6 20.94 -15.68 -22.97
CA GLU A 6 20.51 -16.32 -21.74
C GLU A 6 18.98 -16.48 -21.75
N ASN A 7 18.55 -17.67 -22.17
CA ASN A 7 17.18 -18.14 -22.02
C ASN A 7 16.79 -18.20 -20.53
N GLN A 8 16.27 -17.11 -19.98
CA GLN A 8 15.49 -17.14 -18.75
C GLN A 8 14.15 -17.83 -19.06
N SER A 9 14.08 -19.14 -18.84
CA SER A 9 12.82 -19.88 -18.83
C SER A 9 12.00 -19.45 -17.61
N GLY A 10 11.26 -18.35 -17.75
CA GLY A 10 10.37 -17.82 -16.74
C GLY A 10 9.24 -18.79 -16.42
N VAL A 11 9.16 -19.23 -15.16
CA VAL A 11 8.00 -19.92 -14.61
C VAL A 11 6.86 -18.89 -14.59
N ARG A 12 5.98 -18.91 -15.61
CA ARG A 12 4.77 -18.10 -15.63
C ARG A 12 3.92 -18.41 -14.41
N ALA A 13 3.65 -17.38 -13.59
CA ALA A 13 2.64 -17.43 -12.54
C ALA A 13 1.32 -17.89 -13.17
N LYS A 14 0.89 -19.11 -12.83
CA LYS A 14 -0.42 -19.64 -13.25
C LYS A 14 -1.42 -19.33 -12.15
N ASN A 15 -2.31 -18.40 -12.47
CA ASN A 15 -3.58 -18.09 -11.81
C ASN A 15 -3.51 -17.36 -10.46
N GLY A 16 -4.05 -16.13 -10.46
CA GLY A 16 -4.34 -15.29 -9.28
C GLY A 16 -3.53 -13.99 -9.29
N GLY A 17 -4.09 -12.78 -9.31
CA GLY A 17 -5.47 -12.32 -9.29
C GLY A 17 -5.47 -10.82 -9.61
N PHE A 18 -6.65 -10.22 -9.73
CA PHE A 18 -6.78 -8.76 -9.82
C PHE A 18 -6.04 -8.07 -8.67
N LEU A 19 -5.31 -7.00 -8.95
CA LEU A 19 -5.06 -5.92 -7.97
C LEU A 19 -6.35 -5.08 -7.80
N LYS A 20 -7.48 -5.72 -7.51
CA LYS A 20 -8.49 -5.00 -6.72
C LYS A 20 -7.92 -5.05 -5.31
N THR A 21 -7.67 -3.89 -4.72
CA THR A 21 -7.23 -3.82 -3.33
C THR A 21 -8.10 -4.77 -2.49
N ASN A 22 -7.47 -5.64 -1.70
CA ASN A 22 -8.11 -6.55 -0.73
C ASN A 22 -8.54 -7.97 -1.17
N ILE A 23 -8.10 -8.51 -2.33
CA ILE A 23 -8.37 -9.92 -2.68
C ILE A 23 -7.07 -10.70 -2.94
N PHE A 24 -6.84 -11.73 -2.13
CA PHE A 24 -5.81 -12.74 -2.38
C PHE A 24 -6.48 -14.04 -2.85
N THR A 25 -6.19 -14.46 -4.08
CA THR A 25 -6.76 -15.71 -4.64
C THR A 25 -5.68 -16.76 -4.73
N PHE A 26 -5.92 -17.90 -4.08
CA PHE A 26 -5.09 -19.10 -4.19
C PHE A 26 -5.94 -20.29 -4.57
N THR A 27 -5.61 -20.92 -5.70
CA THR A 27 -6.34 -22.09 -6.21
C THR A 27 -5.66 -23.36 -5.75
N ILE A 28 -6.37 -24.19 -4.98
CA ILE A 28 -5.91 -25.53 -4.60
C ILE A 28 -6.30 -26.52 -5.72
N PRO A 29 -5.34 -27.14 -6.42
CA PRO A 29 -5.64 -27.98 -7.58
C PRO A 29 -6.12 -29.37 -7.13
N GLN A 30 -7.43 -29.59 -7.22
CA GLN A 30 -8.12 -30.86 -6.92
C GLN A 30 -8.06 -31.29 -5.45
N VAL A 31 -9.22 -31.61 -4.88
CA VAL A 31 -9.37 -32.04 -3.48
C VAL A 31 -10.21 -33.30 -3.48
N ASP A 32 -9.74 -34.36 -2.82
CA ASP A 32 -10.45 -35.62 -2.72
C ASP A 32 -11.79 -35.44 -1.97
N GLY A 33 -12.82 -36.17 -2.41
CA GLY A 33 -14.12 -36.15 -1.75
C GLY A 33 -14.02 -36.55 -0.28
N GLY A 34 -14.65 -35.78 0.62
CA GLY A 34 -14.62 -36.01 2.06
C GLY A 34 -13.41 -35.41 2.78
N SER A 35 -12.50 -34.74 2.08
CA SER A 35 -11.37 -34.04 2.69
C SER A 35 -11.80 -32.83 3.51
N ILE A 36 -11.02 -32.50 4.54
CA ILE A 36 -11.15 -31.27 5.32
C ILE A 36 -10.11 -30.28 4.82
N LEU A 37 -10.57 -29.12 4.35
CA LEU A 37 -9.70 -28.01 3.98
C LEU A 37 -9.56 -27.05 5.16
N SER A 38 -8.33 -26.76 5.56
CA SER A 38 -8.02 -25.75 6.57
C SER A 38 -7.07 -24.72 5.97
N ILE A 39 -7.48 -23.46 5.98
CA ILE A 39 -6.69 -22.34 5.47
C ILE A 39 -6.42 -21.42 6.65
N LYS A 40 -5.14 -21.15 6.91
CA LYS A 40 -4.68 -20.21 7.94
C LYS A 40 -3.86 -19.12 7.28
N MET A 41 -4.36 -17.89 7.34
CA MET A 41 -3.65 -16.71 6.88
C MET A 41 -3.24 -15.85 8.09
N ARG A 42 -2.06 -15.25 8.01
CA ARG A 42 -1.58 -14.26 8.97
C ARG A 42 -1.11 -13.05 8.19
N TRP A 43 -1.54 -11.87 8.60
CA TRP A 43 -1.08 -10.61 8.03
C TRP A 43 -0.91 -9.58 9.14
N SER A 44 -0.29 -8.47 8.80
CA SER A 44 -0.13 -7.30 9.66
C SER A 44 -0.51 -6.06 8.85
N GLN A 45 -1.11 -5.09 9.52
CA GLN A 45 -1.45 -3.80 8.92
C GLN A 45 -1.27 -2.68 9.93
N LYS A 46 -0.93 -1.49 9.42
CA LYS A 46 -0.94 -0.28 10.24
C LYS A 46 -2.38 0.07 10.59
N ILE A 47 -2.66 0.32 11.86
CA ILE A 47 -3.98 0.76 12.31
C ILE A 47 -4.13 2.24 11.96
N VAL A 48 -5.25 2.61 11.33
CA VAL A 48 -5.48 3.98 10.87
C VAL A 48 -5.88 4.85 12.05
N TYR A 49 -5.19 5.97 12.26
CA TYR A 49 -5.59 6.99 13.21
C TYR A 49 -6.31 8.12 12.47
N ARG A 50 -7.47 8.53 12.98
CA ARG A 50 -8.25 9.67 12.46
C ARG A 50 -9.16 10.20 13.55
N ASN A 51 -9.29 11.52 13.68
CA ASN A 51 -10.23 12.15 14.61
C ASN A 51 -10.11 11.62 16.05
N GLY A 52 -8.89 11.46 16.56
CA GLY A 52 -8.66 10.99 17.93
C GLY A 52 -8.84 9.48 18.16
N GLN A 53 -9.08 8.69 17.11
CA GLN A 53 -9.43 7.27 17.22
C GLN A 53 -8.59 6.39 16.30
N PHE A 54 -8.25 5.20 16.78
CA PHE A 54 -7.67 4.11 16.02
C PHE A 54 -8.78 3.26 15.40
N HIS A 55 -8.70 3.00 14.10
CA HIS A 55 -9.68 2.26 13.33
C HIS A 55 -9.04 1.02 12.70
N LEU A 56 -9.63 -0.14 12.97
CA LEU A 56 -9.34 -1.41 12.33
C LEU A 56 -10.54 -1.80 11.47
N ASN A 57 -10.36 -1.80 10.17
CA ASN A 57 -11.31 -2.34 9.20
C ASN A 57 -10.68 -3.55 8.52
N VAL A 58 -11.42 -4.65 8.46
CA VAL A 58 -11.00 -5.91 7.86
C VAL A 58 -12.17 -6.46 7.04
N PRO A 59 -11.96 -6.79 5.75
CA PRO A 59 -12.97 -7.50 4.97
C PRO A 59 -13.43 -8.76 5.70
N PHE A 60 -14.73 -8.83 5.97
CA PHE A 60 -15.34 -9.95 6.71
C PHE A 60 -16.69 -10.35 6.10
N THR A 61 -16.85 -10.05 4.81
CA THR A 61 -18.02 -10.39 4.02
C THR A 61 -17.77 -11.67 3.25
N PHE A 62 -18.70 -12.62 3.33
CA PHE A 62 -18.65 -13.88 2.59
C PHE A 62 -19.74 -13.91 1.50
N PRO A 63 -19.38 -13.90 0.21
CA PRO A 63 -20.35 -13.95 -0.88
C PRO A 63 -21.22 -15.22 -0.84
N ASP A 64 -22.45 -15.11 -1.37
CA ASP A 64 -23.42 -16.21 -1.33
C ASP A 64 -22.91 -17.48 -2.07
N PHE A 65 -22.04 -17.31 -3.07
CA PHE A 65 -21.41 -18.39 -3.84
C PHE A 65 -20.28 -19.15 -3.11
N VAL A 66 -19.86 -18.71 -1.92
CA VAL A 66 -18.85 -19.41 -1.11
C VAL A 66 -19.43 -20.70 -0.47
N ASN A 67 -20.76 -20.84 -0.42
CA ASN A 67 -21.40 -22.06 0.09
C ASN A 67 -21.53 -23.11 -1.01
N PRO A 68 -20.93 -24.30 -0.87
CA PRO A 68 -21.20 -25.40 -1.80
C PRO A 68 -22.68 -25.79 -1.73
N ALA A 69 -23.30 -26.04 -2.89
CA ALA A 69 -24.74 -26.29 -3.04
C ALA A 69 -25.24 -27.63 -2.44
N ALA A 70 -24.52 -28.23 -1.50
CA ALA A 70 -24.85 -29.53 -0.92
C ALA A 70 -24.62 -29.59 0.59
N LYS A 71 -25.68 -30.02 1.30
CA LYS A 71 -25.81 -30.25 2.77
C LYS A 71 -25.79 -29.00 3.66
N ARG A 72 -26.62 -29.05 4.72
CA ARG A 72 -26.67 -28.09 5.83
C ARG A 72 -25.37 -28.19 6.64
N ILE A 73 -24.32 -27.50 6.20
CA ILE A 73 -23.08 -27.36 6.98
C ILE A 73 -23.37 -26.38 8.12
N SER A 74 -23.04 -26.74 9.37
CA SER A 74 -23.06 -25.78 10.49
C SER A 74 -22.02 -24.70 10.20
N LYS A 75 -22.44 -23.44 10.20
CA LYS A 75 -21.56 -22.30 10.01
C LYS A 75 -21.28 -21.71 11.37
N ARG A 76 -20.00 -21.50 11.67
CA ARG A 76 -19.57 -20.92 12.94
C ARG A 76 -18.63 -19.77 12.65
N GLU A 77 -18.95 -18.63 13.21
CA GLU A 77 -18.12 -17.43 13.15
C GLU A 77 -17.48 -17.20 14.50
N LYS A 78 -16.17 -16.92 14.48
CA LYS A 78 -15.42 -16.58 15.69
C LYS A 78 -14.50 -15.40 15.42
N ILE A 79 -14.69 -14.32 16.17
CA ILE A 79 -13.87 -13.12 16.12
C ILE A 79 -13.28 -12.91 17.50
N GLN A 80 -11.96 -12.83 17.57
CA GLN A 80 -11.24 -12.48 18.79
C GLN A 80 -10.39 -11.25 18.54
N ILE A 81 -10.52 -10.25 19.41
CA ILE A 81 -9.73 -9.02 19.35
C ILE A 81 -9.01 -8.87 20.67
N ASN A 82 -7.71 -8.58 20.60
CA ASN A 82 -6.95 -8.12 21.74
C ASN A 82 -6.34 -6.78 21.36
N VAL A 83 -6.68 -5.74 22.12
CA VAL A 83 -6.09 -4.42 21.99
C VAL A 83 -5.08 -4.28 23.12
N ASN A 84 -3.82 -4.10 22.76
CA ASN A 84 -2.75 -3.81 23.69
C ASN A 84 -2.20 -2.42 23.36
N ALA A 85 -2.30 -1.51 24.31
CA ALA A 85 -1.72 -0.18 24.27
C ALA A 85 -0.62 -0.06 25.32
N ILE A 86 -0.11 1.14 25.49
CA ILE A 86 0.93 1.45 26.47
C ILE A 86 0.40 1.15 27.88
N ALA A 87 1.25 0.56 28.74
CA ALA A 87 0.85 0.20 30.09
C ALA A 87 0.45 1.45 30.88
N GLY A 88 -0.70 1.37 31.55
CA GLY A 88 -1.28 2.49 32.31
C GLY A 88 -2.20 3.40 31.51
N SER A 89 -2.28 3.26 30.18
CA SER A 89 -3.24 4.03 29.37
C SER A 89 -4.67 3.57 29.59
N GLU A 90 -5.59 4.52 29.71
CA GLU A 90 -7.02 4.25 29.60
C GLU A 90 -7.35 3.93 28.13
N LEU A 91 -8.28 3.00 27.93
CA LEU A 91 -8.76 2.66 26.61
C LEU A 91 -10.28 2.72 26.53
N LEU A 92 -10.78 3.41 25.51
CA LEU A 92 -12.21 3.58 25.26
C LEU A 92 -12.59 2.92 23.94
N CYS A 93 -13.40 1.86 23.99
CA CYS A 93 -14.01 1.31 22.79
C CYS A 93 -15.04 2.31 22.24
N LYS A 94 -15.09 2.48 20.92
CA LYS A 94 -15.94 3.47 20.24
C LYS A 94 -16.92 2.80 19.28
N THR A 95 -16.42 2.14 18.24
CA THR A 95 -17.24 1.45 17.25
C THR A 95 -16.98 -0.05 17.29
N ILE A 96 -18.05 -0.84 17.15
CA ILE A 96 -17.99 -2.28 16.99
C ILE A 96 -19.05 -2.70 15.96
N SER A 97 -18.65 -3.35 14.85
CA SER A 97 -19.61 -3.82 13.83
C SER A 97 -20.27 -5.17 14.13
N HIS A 98 -19.71 -5.96 15.05
CA HIS A 98 -20.20 -7.30 15.41
C HIS A 98 -20.55 -7.39 16.91
N PRO A 99 -21.40 -8.33 17.37
CA PRO A 99 -21.83 -8.41 18.77
C PRO A 99 -20.75 -9.04 19.67
N LEU A 100 -19.64 -8.33 19.81
CA LEU A 100 -18.49 -8.69 20.65
C LEU A 100 -18.82 -8.57 22.14
N LYS A 101 -18.38 -9.56 22.92
CA LYS A 101 -18.43 -9.51 24.39
C LYS A 101 -17.04 -9.20 24.95
N GLU A 102 -16.94 -8.25 25.86
CA GLU A 102 -15.69 -7.95 26.57
C GLU A 102 -15.34 -9.14 27.48
N VAL A 103 -14.18 -9.75 27.28
CA VAL A 103 -13.68 -10.91 28.04
C VAL A 103 -12.48 -10.57 28.90
N ARG A 104 -11.82 -9.44 28.65
CA ARG A 104 -10.61 -8.99 29.36
C ARG A 104 -10.59 -7.47 29.41
N ARG A 105 -10.32 -6.90 30.59
CA ARG A 105 -10.01 -5.48 30.77
C ARG A 105 -8.95 -5.30 31.86
N HIS A 106 -7.85 -4.67 31.49
CA HIS A 106 -6.77 -4.26 32.38
C HIS A 106 -6.27 -2.87 31.92
N ALA A 107 -5.51 -2.16 32.76
CA ALA A 107 -4.91 -0.90 32.32
C ALA A 107 -4.01 -1.14 31.09
N GLY A 108 -4.28 -0.41 29.99
CA GLY A 108 -3.58 -0.58 28.71
C GLY A 108 -3.97 -1.81 27.89
N SER A 109 -4.96 -2.63 28.28
CA SER A 109 -5.37 -3.80 27.48
C SER A 109 -6.86 -4.11 27.58
N MET A 110 -7.50 -4.38 26.44
CA MET A 110 -8.88 -4.91 26.37
C MET A 110 -8.96 -6.09 25.42
N GLY A 111 -9.85 -7.03 25.70
CA GLY A 111 -10.07 -8.22 24.87
C GLY A 111 -11.55 -8.46 24.65
N PHE A 112 -11.90 -8.84 23.43
CA PHE A 112 -13.26 -9.15 23.02
C PHE A 112 -13.37 -10.49 22.31
N LEU A 113 -14.52 -11.14 22.47
CA LEU A 113 -14.85 -12.39 21.82
C LEU A 113 -16.27 -12.35 21.25
N TYR A 114 -16.41 -12.75 19.99
CA TYR A 114 -17.65 -13.19 19.39
C TYR A 114 -17.45 -14.64 18.93
N ASP A 115 -18.40 -15.51 19.26
CA ASP A 115 -18.39 -16.92 18.91
C ASP A 115 -19.85 -17.38 18.81
N SER A 116 -20.31 -17.68 17.60
CA SER A 116 -21.70 -18.06 17.34
C SER A 116 -21.79 -19.06 16.18
N GLU A 117 -22.73 -20.00 16.30
CA GLU A 117 -23.27 -20.67 15.12
C GLU A 117 -24.22 -19.70 14.41
N VAL A 118 -24.14 -19.64 13.08
CA VAL A 118 -24.90 -18.70 12.24
C VAL A 118 -25.66 -19.45 11.15
N LEU A 119 -26.84 -18.96 10.79
CA LEU A 119 -27.60 -19.53 9.67
C LEU A 119 -27.05 -19.08 8.31
N MET A 120 -26.60 -17.83 8.25
CA MET A 120 -25.96 -17.19 7.09
C MET A 120 -24.68 -16.51 7.55
N TRP A 121 -23.66 -16.49 6.68
CA TRP A 121 -22.43 -15.76 6.94
C TRP A 121 -22.66 -14.26 7.02
N SER A 122 -21.79 -13.55 7.73
CA SER A 122 -21.78 -12.10 7.81
C SER A 122 -21.69 -11.47 6.43
N LYS A 123 -22.54 -10.47 6.21
CA LYS A 123 -22.60 -9.63 5.01
C LYS A 123 -21.97 -8.25 5.21
N THR A 124 -21.32 -8.05 6.36
CA THR A 124 -20.73 -6.79 6.75
C THR A 124 -19.29 -6.99 7.15
N ASP A 125 -18.43 -6.10 6.67
CA ASP A 125 -17.03 -6.10 7.06
C ASP A 125 -16.84 -5.84 8.55
N PHE A 126 -15.72 -6.34 9.06
CA PHE A 126 -15.35 -6.17 10.44
C PHE A 126 -14.77 -4.77 10.65
N SER A 127 -15.38 -3.98 11.54
CA SER A 127 -14.95 -2.64 11.90
C SER A 127 -14.90 -2.51 13.42
N PHE A 128 -13.77 -2.04 13.92
CA PHE A 128 -13.55 -1.79 15.33
C PHE A 128 -12.74 -0.52 15.51
N SER A 129 -13.18 0.35 16.43
CA SER A 129 -12.40 1.53 16.80
C SER A 129 -12.28 1.71 18.30
N TYR A 130 -11.14 2.28 18.69
CA TYR A 130 -10.84 2.61 20.07
C TYR A 130 -10.08 3.93 20.17
N ALA A 131 -10.19 4.59 21.31
CA ALA A 131 -9.44 5.80 21.63
C ALA A 131 -8.53 5.55 22.83
N VAL A 132 -7.39 6.24 22.82
CA VAL A 132 -6.44 6.32 23.94
C VAL A 132 -6.46 7.78 24.41
N PRO A 133 -7.40 8.17 25.29
CA PRO A 133 -7.55 9.57 25.68
C PRO A 133 -6.31 10.08 26.42
N SER A 134 -5.90 11.31 26.10
CA SER A 134 -4.87 12.06 26.81
C SER A 134 -5.13 13.53 26.64
N SER A 135 -4.97 14.36 27.67
CA SER A 135 -5.15 15.81 27.59
C SER A 135 -3.92 16.58 27.10
N HIS A 136 -2.76 15.93 27.02
CA HIS A 136 -1.49 16.54 26.65
C HIS A 136 -0.69 15.61 25.73
N VAL A 137 0.35 16.15 25.06
CA VAL A 137 1.36 15.33 24.39
C VAL A 137 1.94 14.38 25.43
N ASN A 138 1.94 13.09 25.12
CA ASN A 138 2.51 12.08 25.98
C ASN A 138 3.32 11.07 25.17
N GLY A 139 4.16 10.31 25.85
CA GLY A 139 4.95 9.30 25.16
C GLY A 139 5.55 8.28 26.10
N VAL A 140 6.02 7.20 25.49
CA VAL A 140 6.71 6.10 26.17
C VAL A 140 7.81 5.56 25.28
N VAL A 141 8.82 4.99 25.91
CA VAL A 141 9.78 4.12 25.23
C VAL A 141 9.50 2.69 25.63
N LEU A 142 9.30 1.83 24.64
CA LEU A 142 9.23 0.39 24.82
C LEU A 142 10.55 -0.23 24.39
N MET A 143 11.03 -1.21 25.15
CA MET A 143 12.26 -1.94 24.87
C MET A 143 11.99 -3.43 24.77
N GLU A 144 12.66 -4.08 23.83
CA GLU A 144 12.59 -5.53 23.61
C GLU A 144 14.01 -6.05 23.34
N SER A 145 14.40 -7.10 24.04
CA SER A 145 15.70 -7.74 23.83
C SER A 145 15.71 -8.55 22.54
N ALA A 146 16.85 -8.57 21.86
CA ALA A 146 17.00 -9.36 20.65
C ALA A 146 16.81 -10.85 20.96
N SER A 147 16.14 -11.56 20.05
CA SER A 147 16.08 -13.02 20.11
C SER A 147 17.48 -13.60 19.86
N VAL A 148 17.79 -14.75 20.47
CA VAL A 148 19.04 -15.49 20.23
C VAL A 148 19.19 -15.89 18.75
N HIS A 149 18.08 -15.98 18.02
CA HIS A 149 18.06 -16.28 16.59
C HIS A 149 18.02 -15.02 15.69
N ASP A 150 18.04 -13.82 16.26
CA ASP A 150 18.10 -12.58 15.49
C ASP A 150 19.48 -12.46 14.82
N PHE A 151 19.55 -12.15 13.52
CA PHE A 151 20.84 -11.92 12.87
C PHE A 151 21.57 -10.67 13.41
N ASP A 152 20.84 -9.80 14.12
CA ASP A 152 21.34 -8.60 14.76
C ASP A 152 21.06 -8.67 16.27
N GLN A 153 22.12 -8.81 17.05
CA GLN A 153 22.06 -9.04 18.50
C GLN A 153 21.94 -7.74 19.31
N ARG A 154 21.68 -6.60 18.66
CA ARG A 154 21.45 -5.32 19.33
C ARG A 154 20.04 -5.26 19.91
N GLU A 155 19.90 -4.65 21.08
CA GLU A 155 18.62 -4.44 21.75
C GLU A 155 17.72 -3.51 20.91
N MET A 156 16.39 -3.70 20.98
CA MET A 156 15.42 -2.91 20.23
C MET A 156 14.74 -1.88 21.12
N PHE A 157 14.47 -0.70 20.55
CA PHE A 157 13.66 0.32 21.19
C PHE A 157 12.57 0.83 20.24
N TYR A 158 11.49 1.31 20.85
CA TYR A 158 10.34 1.88 20.17
C TYR A 158 9.86 3.10 20.95
N VAL A 159 9.99 4.28 20.36
CA VAL A 159 9.46 5.53 20.90
C VAL A 159 8.08 5.75 20.31
N TYR A 160 7.10 5.91 21.19
CA TYR A 160 5.75 6.32 20.82
C TYR A 160 5.46 7.68 21.43
N LEU A 161 5.13 8.66 20.58
CA LEU A 161 4.75 10.00 20.97
C LEU A 161 3.35 10.31 20.44
N SER A 162 2.39 10.45 21.34
CA SER A 162 1.00 10.79 21.01
C SER A 162 0.80 12.31 21.08
N PRO A 163 0.06 12.91 20.14
CA PRO A 163 -0.29 14.32 20.24
C PRO A 163 -1.20 14.59 21.44
N GLY A 164 -2.02 13.62 21.88
CA GLY A 164 -3.10 13.87 22.83
C GLY A 164 -4.25 14.69 22.23
N ASP A 165 -5.33 14.85 22.98
CA ASP A 165 -6.48 15.71 22.66
C ASP A 165 -6.15 17.16 23.01
N ILE A 166 -5.13 17.69 22.36
CA ILE A 166 -4.77 19.10 22.52
C ILE A 166 -5.67 19.89 21.59
N LYS A 167 -6.55 20.71 22.18
CA LYS A 167 -7.19 21.84 21.49
C LYS A 167 -6.17 22.95 21.21
N SER A 168 -4.99 22.59 20.71
CA SER A 168 -3.89 23.51 20.46
C SER A 168 -4.07 24.18 19.11
N LYS A 169 -3.57 25.42 19.04
CA LYS A 169 -3.24 26.04 17.77
C LYS A 169 -2.33 25.10 16.99
N VAL A 170 -2.65 24.90 15.72
CA VAL A 170 -1.70 24.33 14.75
C VAL A 170 -0.76 25.46 14.31
N PHE A 171 0.44 25.11 13.82
CA PHE A 171 1.34 26.10 13.23
C PHE A 171 0.64 26.90 12.11
N ARG A 172 1.09 28.11 11.79
CA ARG A 172 0.73 28.74 10.51
C ARG A 172 1.56 28.09 9.40
N LYS A 173 1.00 27.87 8.21
CA LYS A 173 1.71 27.19 7.11
C LYS A 173 1.83 28.05 5.86
N GLU A 174 2.90 27.79 5.11
CA GLU A 174 3.09 28.21 3.73
C GLU A 174 3.17 26.94 2.88
N ILE A 175 2.11 26.61 2.14
CA ILE A 175 2.00 25.34 1.43
C ILE A 175 2.12 25.54 -0.07
N LEU A 176 3.13 24.93 -0.67
CA LEU A 176 3.24 24.83 -2.11
C LEU A 176 2.82 23.45 -2.59
N PHE A 177 1.73 23.41 -3.34
CA PHE A 177 1.25 22.18 -3.98
C PHE A 177 1.98 21.98 -5.30
N VAL A 178 2.74 20.91 -5.43
CA VAL A 178 3.50 20.57 -6.65
C VAL A 178 2.87 19.34 -7.26
N ILE A 179 2.09 19.52 -8.32
CA ILE A 179 1.16 18.50 -8.82
C ILE A 179 1.49 18.09 -10.24
N ASP A 180 1.69 16.81 -10.44
CA ASP A 180 1.92 16.20 -11.74
C ASP A 180 0.65 16.26 -12.60
N ILE A 181 0.81 16.77 -13.82
CA ILE A 181 -0.21 16.85 -14.88
C ILE A 181 0.31 16.24 -16.19
N SER A 182 1.24 15.28 -16.10
CA SER A 182 1.74 14.50 -17.23
C SER A 182 0.63 13.69 -17.93
N GLY A 183 0.92 13.15 -19.11
CA GLY A 183 -0.06 12.42 -19.91
C GLY A 183 -0.61 11.14 -19.24
N SER A 184 0.15 10.51 -18.35
CA SER A 184 -0.27 9.31 -17.59
C SER A 184 -1.41 9.61 -16.62
N MET A 185 -1.51 10.85 -16.11
CA MET A 185 -2.56 11.30 -15.20
C MET A 185 -3.95 11.43 -15.83
N ARG A 186 -4.11 11.17 -17.13
CA ARG A 186 -5.38 11.34 -17.86
C ARG A 186 -6.57 10.58 -17.26
N GLY A 187 -7.77 11.12 -17.46
CA GLY A 187 -9.03 10.50 -17.03
C GLY A 187 -9.25 10.64 -15.52
N LYS A 188 -9.65 9.55 -14.86
CA LYS A 188 -10.06 9.59 -13.45
C LYS A 188 -8.97 10.09 -12.50
N LEU A 189 -7.70 9.85 -12.80
CA LEU A 189 -6.58 10.25 -11.94
C LEU A 189 -6.46 11.77 -11.78
N ILE A 190 -6.45 12.52 -12.88
CA ILE A 190 -6.41 13.98 -12.83
C ILE A 190 -7.68 14.55 -12.19
N ASP A 191 -8.85 13.95 -12.44
CA ASP A 191 -10.12 14.39 -11.84
C ASP A 191 -10.12 14.19 -10.32
N ASP A 192 -9.71 13.02 -9.84
CA ASP A 192 -9.59 12.74 -8.41
C ASP A 192 -8.53 13.63 -7.74
N THR A 193 -7.44 13.93 -8.44
CA THR A 193 -6.39 14.84 -7.96
C THR A 193 -6.90 16.28 -7.87
N LYS A 194 -7.63 16.78 -8.88
CA LYS A 194 -8.31 18.09 -8.86
C LYS A 194 -9.27 18.19 -7.68
N ASN A 195 -10.09 17.16 -7.49
CA ASN A 195 -11.07 17.10 -6.42
C ASN A 195 -10.41 17.05 -5.03
N ALA A 196 -9.34 16.26 -4.87
CA ALA A 196 -8.59 16.19 -3.63
C ALA A 196 -7.88 17.51 -3.31
N LEU A 197 -7.29 18.16 -4.32
CA LEU A 197 -6.62 19.45 -4.14
C LEU A 197 -7.61 20.57 -3.80
N SER A 198 -8.76 20.61 -4.46
CA SER A 198 -9.83 21.58 -4.16
C SER A 198 -10.35 21.44 -2.73
N ASP A 199 -10.54 20.19 -2.27
CA ASP A 199 -10.92 19.89 -0.89
C ASP A 199 -9.81 20.28 0.11
N ALA A 200 -8.53 20.06 -0.24
CA ALA A 200 -7.39 20.45 0.58
C ALA A 200 -7.28 21.99 0.72
N LEU A 201 -7.42 22.73 -0.38
CA LEU A 201 -7.43 24.20 -0.38
C LEU A 201 -8.55 24.76 0.48
N SER A 202 -9.75 24.15 0.40
CA SER A 202 -10.91 24.55 1.19
C SER A 202 -10.77 24.31 2.70
N LYS A 203 -9.81 23.46 3.11
CA LYS A 203 -9.48 23.17 4.51
C LYS A 203 -8.39 24.08 5.09
N LEU A 204 -7.74 24.91 4.29
CA LEU A 204 -6.70 25.83 4.77
C LEU A 204 -7.28 26.86 5.73
N ASN A 205 -6.52 27.24 6.76
CA ASN A 205 -6.92 28.35 7.62
C ASN A 205 -6.68 29.67 6.87
N PRO A 206 -7.49 30.73 7.10
CA PRO A 206 -7.31 32.02 6.43
C PRO A 206 -5.93 32.67 6.65
N ASP A 207 -5.25 32.32 7.75
CA ASP A 207 -3.90 32.78 8.05
C ASP A 207 -2.83 31.98 7.30
N ASP A 208 -3.14 30.79 6.78
CA ASP A 208 -2.22 30.02 5.96
C ASP A 208 -2.01 30.71 4.61
N SER A 209 -0.89 30.41 3.96
CA SER A 209 -0.60 30.90 2.61
C SER A 209 -0.27 29.76 1.69
N PHE A 210 -0.61 29.88 0.41
CA PHE A 210 -0.41 28.81 -0.54
C PHE A 210 -0.06 29.33 -1.94
N SER A 211 0.51 28.44 -2.74
CA SER A 211 0.50 28.54 -4.20
C SER A 211 0.56 27.14 -4.80
N ILE A 212 0.40 27.04 -6.11
CA ILE A 212 0.28 25.77 -6.84
C ILE A 212 1.25 25.81 -8.03
N ILE A 213 2.03 24.75 -8.17
CA ILE A 213 2.82 24.44 -9.36
C ILE A 213 2.21 23.18 -9.97
N ALA A 214 1.59 23.31 -11.14
CA ALA A 214 1.25 22.17 -11.97
C ALA A 214 2.42 21.89 -12.92
N PHE A 215 2.89 20.65 -13.00
CA PHE A 215 4.07 20.33 -13.81
C PHE A 215 3.85 19.11 -14.71
N ASN A 216 4.50 19.16 -15.87
CA ASN A 216 4.68 18.03 -16.78
C ASN A 216 6.11 18.12 -17.33
N GLY A 217 6.31 18.31 -18.64
CA GLY A 217 7.61 18.74 -19.18
C GLY A 217 7.96 20.20 -18.81
N GLU A 218 6.94 21.03 -18.58
CA GLU A 218 7.02 22.44 -18.19
C GLU A 218 6.42 22.66 -16.79
N SER A 219 6.47 23.89 -16.27
CA SER A 219 5.83 24.27 -15.01
C SER A 219 4.89 25.45 -15.17
N TYR A 220 3.67 25.31 -14.65
CA TYR A 220 2.62 26.32 -14.64
C TYR A 220 2.35 26.71 -13.19
N ILE A 221 2.43 27.99 -12.89
CA ILE A 221 2.35 28.50 -11.51
C ILE A 221 1.07 29.33 -11.37
N PHE A 222 0.26 29.02 -10.36
CA PHE A 222 -0.94 29.79 -10.03
C PHE A 222 -0.59 31.23 -9.63
N SER A 223 0.30 31.38 -8.64
CA SER A 223 0.79 32.67 -8.16
C SER A 223 2.28 32.60 -7.86
N LYS A 224 3.07 33.56 -8.36
CA LYS A 224 4.52 33.60 -8.13
C LYS A 224 4.90 33.96 -6.69
N SER A 225 3.94 34.47 -5.92
CA SER A 225 4.04 34.73 -4.48
C SER A 225 3.07 33.84 -3.72
N MET A 226 3.36 33.57 -2.45
CA MET A 226 2.42 32.89 -1.56
C MET A 226 1.20 33.77 -1.29
N GLU A 227 0.00 33.30 -1.63
CA GLU A 227 -1.26 34.02 -1.36
C GLU A 227 -1.88 33.54 -0.06
N LEU A 228 -2.41 34.46 0.75
CA LEU A 228 -3.24 34.08 1.90
C LEU A 228 -4.43 33.25 1.43
N ALA A 229 -4.79 32.23 2.21
CA ALA A 229 -5.92 31.34 1.95
C ALA A 229 -7.28 32.02 2.25
N SER A 230 -7.48 33.21 1.69
CA SER A 230 -8.77 33.88 1.67
C SER A 230 -9.74 33.09 0.77
N LYS A 231 -11.04 33.20 1.06
CA LYS A 231 -12.08 32.53 0.28
C LYS A 231 -11.97 32.84 -1.23
N ASP A 232 -11.72 34.10 -1.55
CA ASP A 232 -11.56 34.59 -2.92
C ASP A 232 -10.29 34.05 -3.60
N ALA A 233 -9.16 33.97 -2.89
CA ALA A 233 -7.95 33.34 -3.41
C ALA A 233 -8.12 31.83 -3.67
N VAL A 234 -8.81 31.12 -2.76
CA VAL A 234 -9.14 29.71 -2.92
C VAL A 234 -10.05 29.49 -4.12
N GLU A 235 -11.08 30.32 -4.31
CA GLU A 235 -11.99 30.24 -5.47
C GLU A 235 -11.24 30.45 -6.79
N ARG A 236 -10.36 31.47 -6.88
CA ARG A 236 -9.50 31.68 -8.06
C ARG A 236 -8.56 30.51 -8.32
N ALA A 237 -7.99 29.93 -7.27
CA ALA A 237 -7.11 28.78 -7.39
C ALA A 237 -7.86 27.55 -7.93
N ILE A 238 -9.08 27.30 -7.47
CA ILE A 238 -9.94 26.21 -7.97
C ILE A 238 -10.30 26.44 -9.44
N GLU A 239 -10.64 27.66 -9.84
CA GLU A 239 -10.86 28.00 -11.25
C GLU A 239 -9.60 27.75 -12.09
N TRP A 240 -8.45 28.22 -11.60
CA TRP A 240 -7.16 28.00 -12.25
C TRP A 240 -6.81 26.51 -12.39
N ILE A 241 -7.07 25.68 -11.37
CA ILE A 241 -6.91 24.22 -11.41
C ILE A 241 -7.78 23.65 -12.54
N ASN A 242 -9.05 24.03 -12.60
CA ASN A 242 -9.98 23.51 -13.61
C ASN A 242 -9.54 23.83 -15.04
N THR A 243 -8.92 25.00 -15.26
CA THR A 243 -8.41 25.42 -16.58
C THR A 243 -7.05 24.82 -16.93
N ASN A 244 -6.11 24.74 -15.98
CA ASN A 244 -4.70 24.46 -16.29
C ASN A 244 -4.28 23.00 -16.06
N PHE A 245 -5.04 22.22 -15.28
CA PHE A 245 -4.72 20.81 -15.07
C PHE A 245 -5.21 19.97 -16.25
N VAL A 246 -4.41 19.96 -17.30
CA VAL A 246 -4.63 19.21 -18.53
C VAL A 246 -3.52 18.17 -18.68
N ALA A 247 -3.89 16.89 -18.49
CA ALA A 247 -2.97 15.76 -18.54
C ALA A 247 -2.28 15.66 -19.91
N SER A 248 -1.00 16.01 -19.98
CA SER A 248 -0.23 16.08 -21.23
C SER A 248 1.28 16.17 -20.98
N GLY A 249 2.08 15.87 -22.02
CA GLY A 249 3.54 16.05 -21.96
C GLY A 249 4.26 14.93 -21.19
N GLY A 250 5.50 15.22 -20.77
CA GLY A 250 6.32 14.34 -19.95
C GLY A 250 6.27 14.70 -18.47
N THR A 251 7.30 14.32 -17.70
CA THR A 251 7.37 14.49 -16.25
C THR A 251 8.72 15.08 -15.85
N ASN A 252 8.75 16.30 -15.30
CA ASN A 252 9.95 17.02 -14.87
C ASN A 252 9.82 17.47 -13.40
N ILE A 253 10.02 16.53 -12.48
CA ILE A 253 9.92 16.76 -11.03
C ILE A 253 10.99 17.75 -10.55
N SER A 254 12.20 17.67 -11.11
CA SER A 254 13.36 18.47 -10.70
C SER A 254 13.12 19.98 -10.85
N HIS A 255 12.62 20.42 -12.01
CA HIS A 255 12.37 21.84 -12.25
C HIS A 255 11.26 22.39 -11.33
N ALA A 256 10.16 21.65 -11.19
CA ALA A 256 9.04 22.04 -10.34
C ALA A 256 9.46 22.11 -8.86
N LEU A 257 10.25 21.14 -8.38
CA LEU A 257 10.72 21.11 -7.00
C LEU A 257 11.74 22.19 -6.69
N ASN A 258 12.67 22.50 -7.61
CA ASN A 258 13.61 23.60 -7.41
C ASN A 258 12.89 24.95 -7.34
N THR A 259 11.93 25.18 -8.24
CA THR A 259 11.06 26.36 -8.19
C THR A 259 10.33 26.44 -6.85
N ALA A 260 9.87 25.30 -6.32
CA ALA A 260 9.20 25.24 -5.04
C ALA A 260 10.09 25.64 -3.86
N LEU A 261 11.32 25.13 -3.82
CA LEU A 261 12.31 25.48 -2.81
C LEU A 261 12.64 26.98 -2.86
N GLU A 262 12.82 27.54 -4.05
CA GLU A 262 13.07 28.97 -4.23
C GLU A 262 11.91 29.85 -3.75
N MET A 263 10.66 29.49 -4.08
CA MET A 263 9.48 30.24 -3.66
C MET A 263 9.27 30.25 -2.15
N LEU A 264 9.69 29.18 -1.45
CA LEU A 264 9.60 29.06 0.00
C LEU A 264 10.85 29.59 0.72
N SER A 265 11.89 29.99 -0.03
CA SER A 265 13.09 30.57 0.55
C SER A 265 12.75 31.87 1.28
N GLY A 266 13.11 31.95 2.57
CA GLY A 266 12.87 33.13 3.39
C GLY A 266 11.58 33.13 4.21
N ALA A 267 10.85 32.01 4.32
CA ALA A 267 9.80 31.84 5.32
C ALA A 267 10.35 32.04 6.75
N ARG A 268 9.69 32.86 7.58
CA ARG A 268 10.18 33.22 8.95
C ARG A 268 9.21 32.94 10.09
N SER A 269 7.90 32.97 9.84
CA SER A 269 6.86 32.93 10.88
C SER A 269 5.80 31.85 10.64
N SER A 270 6.10 30.91 9.75
CA SER A 270 5.23 29.85 9.25
C SER A 270 6.07 28.60 9.02
N VAL A 271 5.43 27.44 8.94
CA VAL A 271 6.08 26.21 8.52
C VAL A 271 5.94 26.11 6.99
N PRO A 272 7.04 26.22 6.22
CA PRO A 272 7.01 25.98 4.78
C PRO A 272 6.79 24.48 4.52
N ILE A 273 5.89 24.16 3.61
CA ILE A 273 5.50 22.80 3.23
C ILE A 273 5.48 22.69 1.71
N ILE A 274 6.13 21.65 1.17
CA ILE A 274 5.97 21.22 -0.22
C ILE A 274 5.12 19.96 -0.22
N PHE A 275 4.03 19.97 -0.96
CA PHE A 275 3.14 18.81 -1.13
C PHE A 275 3.22 18.32 -2.58
N LEU A 276 4.10 17.34 -2.82
CA LEU A 276 4.38 16.76 -4.14
C LEU A 276 3.44 15.59 -4.43
N VAL A 277 2.81 15.57 -5.60
CA VAL A 277 1.95 14.47 -6.09
C VAL A 277 2.42 14.04 -7.48
N THR A 278 2.63 12.74 -7.71
CA THR A 278 3.03 12.19 -9.02
C THR A 278 2.63 10.72 -9.20
N ASP A 279 2.40 10.29 -10.45
CA ASP A 279 2.20 8.89 -10.85
C ASP A 279 3.38 8.30 -11.64
N GLY A 280 4.39 9.12 -11.96
CA GLY A 280 5.54 8.76 -12.80
C GLY A 280 6.87 8.62 -12.05
N SER A 281 7.86 8.05 -12.74
CA SER A 281 9.26 7.97 -12.30
C SER A 281 10.16 8.75 -13.25
N VAL A 282 11.27 9.30 -12.75
CA VAL A 282 12.23 10.08 -13.56
C VAL A 282 13.65 9.54 -13.39
N GLU A 283 14.54 9.81 -14.35
CA GLU A 283 15.90 9.27 -14.32
C GLU A 283 16.79 9.92 -13.25
N ASP A 284 16.52 11.19 -12.92
CA ASP A 284 17.34 12.03 -12.05
C ASP A 284 16.92 12.02 -10.57
N GLU A 285 16.10 11.05 -10.14
CA GLU A 285 15.56 10.93 -8.78
C GLU A 285 16.61 11.04 -7.66
N ARG A 286 17.79 10.40 -7.83
CA ARG A 286 18.88 10.50 -6.85
C ARG A 286 19.50 11.89 -6.81
N GLN A 287 19.62 12.55 -7.97
CA GLN A 287 20.10 13.92 -8.06
C GLN A 287 19.11 14.88 -7.40
N ILE A 288 17.81 14.68 -7.59
CA ILE A 288 16.76 15.44 -6.89
C ILE A 288 16.92 15.30 -5.38
N CYS A 289 17.09 14.07 -4.86
CA CYS A 289 17.36 13.85 -3.43
C CYS A 289 18.62 14.58 -2.94
N ALA A 290 19.70 14.55 -3.72
CA ALA A 290 20.95 15.23 -3.38
C ALA A 290 20.77 16.75 -3.33
N THR A 291 20.09 17.35 -4.31
CA THR A 291 19.78 18.79 -4.35
C THR A 291 19.00 19.23 -3.13
N VAL A 292 17.92 18.50 -2.79
CA VAL A 292 17.08 18.80 -1.63
C VAL A 292 17.88 18.66 -0.34
N LYS A 293 18.68 17.59 -0.20
CA LYS A 293 19.54 17.39 0.98
C LYS A 293 20.53 18.54 1.16
N ASN A 294 21.15 19.02 0.07
CA ASN A 294 22.07 20.16 0.13
C ASN A 294 21.34 21.44 0.56
N HIS A 295 20.12 21.66 0.07
CA HIS A 295 19.29 22.79 0.48
C HIS A 295 18.88 22.73 1.96
N MET A 296 18.64 21.52 2.50
CA MET A 296 18.36 21.35 3.93
C MET A 296 19.58 21.70 4.82
N ILE A 297 20.80 21.58 4.30
CA ILE A 297 22.05 21.81 5.05
C ILE A 297 22.52 23.27 4.94
N SER A 298 22.14 24.01 3.89
CA SER A 298 22.68 25.34 3.57
C SER A 298 22.28 26.49 4.52
N GLY A 299 21.67 26.20 5.68
CA GLY A 299 21.57 27.15 6.78
C GLY A 299 20.40 28.14 6.73
N GLU A 300 19.36 27.86 5.94
CA GLU A 300 18.11 28.63 6.05
C GLU A 300 17.47 28.45 7.45
N SER A 301 16.85 29.50 7.99
CA SER A 301 16.30 29.46 9.35
C SER A 301 15.15 28.45 9.53
N ILE A 302 14.42 28.10 8.46
CA ILE A 302 13.33 27.11 8.49
C ILE A 302 13.30 26.33 7.16
N CYS A 303 13.71 25.06 7.19
CA CYS A 303 13.69 24.21 6.00
C CYS A 303 12.27 23.75 5.61
N PRO A 304 11.88 23.65 4.33
CA PRO A 304 10.56 23.18 3.94
C PRO A 304 10.31 21.71 4.32
N ARG A 305 9.10 21.42 4.79
CA ARG A 305 8.64 20.05 5.04
C ARG A 305 8.14 19.43 3.76
N ILE A 306 8.69 18.30 3.34
CA ILE A 306 8.31 17.70 2.06
C ILE A 306 7.38 16.50 2.30
N TYR A 307 6.14 16.63 1.85
CA TYR A 307 5.17 15.55 1.79
C TYR A 307 5.06 15.07 0.36
N THR A 308 5.08 13.75 0.16
CA THR A 308 5.03 13.15 -1.18
C THR A 308 3.87 12.17 -1.26
N PHE A 309 3.11 12.23 -2.34
CA PHE A 309 2.02 11.32 -2.64
C PHE A 309 2.26 10.60 -3.97
N GLY A 310 2.48 9.28 -3.90
CA GLY A 310 2.65 8.43 -5.07
C GLY A 310 1.33 7.83 -5.55
N ILE A 311 1.04 7.91 -6.84
CA ILE A 311 -0.15 7.33 -7.46
C ILE A 311 0.26 6.10 -8.28
N GLY A 312 -0.42 4.98 -8.07
CA GLY A 312 -0.24 3.76 -8.84
C GLY A 312 1.07 3.04 -8.60
N SER A 313 1.41 2.11 -9.49
CA SER A 313 2.60 1.24 -9.40
C SER A 313 3.79 1.71 -10.24
N TYR A 314 3.66 2.80 -11.01
CA TYR A 314 4.68 3.23 -11.97
C TYR A 314 5.60 4.35 -11.48
N CYS A 315 5.23 5.05 -10.40
CA CYS A 315 6.16 5.94 -9.69
C CYS A 315 7.13 5.17 -8.80
N ASN A 316 8.32 5.72 -8.57
CA ASN A 316 9.27 5.15 -7.64
C ASN A 316 8.92 5.58 -6.20
N HIS A 317 8.25 4.69 -5.49
CA HIS A 317 7.81 4.95 -4.12
C HIS A 317 8.96 5.04 -3.10
N TYR A 318 10.12 4.43 -3.39
CA TYR A 318 11.31 4.59 -2.54
C TYR A 318 11.98 5.94 -2.72
N PHE A 319 11.97 6.49 -3.94
CA PHE A 319 12.36 7.86 -4.19
C PHE A 319 11.47 8.84 -3.41
N LEU A 320 10.15 8.75 -3.57
CA LEU A 320 9.20 9.64 -2.89
C LEU A 320 9.35 9.56 -1.36
N ARG A 321 9.47 8.35 -0.81
CA ARG A 321 9.73 8.16 0.63
C ARG A 321 11.06 8.77 1.08
N THR A 322 12.11 8.59 0.30
CA THR A 322 13.43 9.18 0.59
C THR A 322 13.35 10.70 0.62
N LEU A 323 12.67 11.28 -0.36
CA LEU A 323 12.49 12.72 -0.48
C LEU A 323 11.70 13.29 0.70
N ALA A 324 10.59 12.63 1.09
CA ALA A 324 9.82 13.02 2.27
C ALA A 324 10.64 12.92 3.57
N MET A 325 11.45 11.86 3.72
CA MET A 325 12.32 11.67 4.87
C MET A 325 13.38 12.78 4.97
N ILE A 326 14.05 13.14 3.86
CA ILE A 326 15.03 14.24 3.82
C ILE A 326 14.37 15.55 4.26
N GLY A 327 13.16 15.82 3.75
CA GLY A 327 12.36 16.99 4.10
C GLY A 327 11.63 16.90 5.43
N ARG A 328 11.86 15.90 6.29
CA ARG A 328 11.15 15.71 7.59
C ARG A 328 9.61 15.66 7.49
N GLY A 329 9.05 15.38 6.31
CA GLY A 329 7.62 15.20 6.09
C GLY A 329 7.24 13.73 6.07
N GLN A 330 6.12 13.41 5.43
CA GLN A 330 5.61 12.03 5.32
C GLN A 330 5.29 11.65 3.88
N TYR A 331 5.47 10.37 3.59
CA TYR A 331 5.06 9.75 2.34
C TYR A 331 3.68 9.09 2.50
N GLY A 332 2.86 9.23 1.47
CA GLY A 332 1.62 8.47 1.29
C GLY A 332 1.52 7.99 -0.16
N ALA A 333 0.64 7.03 -0.42
CA ALA A 333 0.38 6.56 -1.77
C ALA A 333 -0.99 5.94 -1.91
N ALA A 334 -1.48 5.92 -3.15
CA ALA A 334 -2.65 5.16 -3.58
C ALA A 334 -2.31 4.26 -4.76
N LEU A 335 -2.28 2.94 -4.52
CA LEU A 335 -2.08 1.94 -5.57
C LEU A 335 -3.37 1.67 -6.37
N ASP A 336 -4.51 2.01 -5.79
CA ASP A 336 -5.83 1.90 -6.39
C ASP A 336 -6.34 3.29 -6.74
N VAL A 337 -6.86 3.45 -7.95
CA VAL A 337 -7.40 4.70 -8.46
C VAL A 337 -8.52 5.23 -7.56
N ASP A 338 -9.32 4.34 -6.96
CA ASP A 338 -10.42 4.73 -6.08
C ASP A 338 -9.98 5.24 -4.70
N LEU A 339 -8.70 5.04 -4.36
CA LEU A 339 -8.12 5.48 -3.09
C LEU A 339 -7.31 6.78 -3.20
N VAL A 340 -7.10 7.32 -4.41
CA VAL A 340 -6.31 8.54 -4.64
C VAL A 340 -6.82 9.71 -3.79
N LYS A 341 -8.07 10.11 -3.96
CA LYS A 341 -8.66 11.22 -3.21
C LYS A 341 -8.62 11.02 -1.67
N PRO A 342 -9.15 9.92 -1.10
CA PRO A 342 -9.18 9.77 0.37
C PRO A 342 -7.80 9.63 1.00
N GLN A 343 -6.82 9.01 0.33
CA GLN A 343 -5.47 8.87 0.88
C GLN A 343 -4.65 10.15 0.73
N MET A 344 -4.81 10.88 -0.38
CA MET A 344 -4.18 12.18 -0.57
C MET A 344 -4.67 13.17 0.49
N LEU A 345 -5.99 13.24 0.73
CA LEU A 345 -6.57 14.06 1.79
C LEU A 345 -6.11 13.63 3.17
N SER A 346 -5.98 12.33 3.44
CA SER A 346 -5.45 11.84 4.72
C SER A 346 -3.99 12.23 4.95
N LEU A 347 -3.17 12.32 3.90
CA LEU A 347 -1.79 12.81 4.00
C LEU A 347 -1.78 14.33 4.19
N PHE A 348 -2.64 15.05 3.48
CA PHE A 348 -2.79 16.50 3.63
C PHE A 348 -3.25 16.88 5.04
N ASP A 349 -4.24 16.18 5.61
CA ASP A 349 -4.73 16.42 6.97
C ASP A 349 -3.59 16.29 8.00
N LYS A 350 -2.61 15.40 7.78
CA LYS A 350 -1.40 15.31 8.62
C LYS A 350 -0.47 16.51 8.43
N ALA A 351 -0.21 16.90 7.19
CA ALA A 351 0.62 18.07 6.88
C ALA A 351 0.00 19.38 7.43
N SER A 352 -1.33 19.49 7.36
CA SER A 352 -2.09 20.66 7.78
C SER A 352 -2.44 20.67 9.27
N SER A 353 -1.96 19.71 10.07
CA SER A 353 -2.27 19.63 11.51
C SER A 353 -1.04 19.48 12.42
N LEU A 354 0.11 20.03 12.02
CA LEU A 354 1.31 20.08 12.86
C LEU A 354 1.06 20.80 14.20
N VAL A 355 1.38 20.13 15.30
CA VAL A 355 1.22 20.62 16.69
C VAL A 355 2.55 20.77 17.43
N LEU A 356 3.56 19.99 17.06
CA LEU A 356 4.91 20.05 17.64
C LEU A 356 5.95 19.83 16.54
N ALA A 357 6.85 20.80 16.36
CA ALA A 357 7.86 20.80 15.31
C ALA A 357 9.29 20.73 15.88
N ASN A 358 10.27 20.47 15.01
CA ASN A 358 11.70 20.43 15.35
C ASN A 358 12.00 19.45 16.49
N ILE A 359 11.39 18.27 16.41
CA ILE A 359 11.51 17.25 17.45
C ILE A 359 12.93 16.70 17.48
N THR A 360 13.54 16.70 18.68
CA THR A 360 14.85 16.09 18.94
C THR A 360 14.78 15.19 20.17
N VAL A 361 15.73 14.27 20.25
CA VAL A 361 15.77 13.17 21.22
C VAL A 361 17.19 13.10 21.76
N ASP A 362 17.38 13.35 23.07
CA ASP A 362 18.70 13.60 23.67
C ASP A 362 19.64 12.36 23.73
N ILE A 363 19.16 11.15 23.41
CA ILE A 363 19.93 9.90 23.56
C ILE A 363 20.85 9.58 22.38
N PHE A 364 20.64 10.22 21.23
CA PHE A 364 21.32 9.79 19.99
C PHE A 364 22.85 9.96 20.01
N ASP A 365 23.37 10.79 20.90
CA ASP A 365 24.81 11.08 20.99
C ASP A 365 25.55 10.22 22.04
N GLU A 366 24.84 9.46 22.88
CA GLU A 366 25.41 8.74 24.04
C GLU A 366 25.59 7.21 23.83
N LEU A 367 25.19 6.67 22.68
CA LEU A 367 25.18 5.22 22.41
C LEU A 367 26.28 4.78 21.43
N ASP A 368 26.97 3.67 21.75
CA ASP A 368 28.14 3.17 21.00
C ASP A 368 27.79 2.72 19.56
N GLU A 369 26.75 1.90 19.42
CA GLU A 369 26.21 1.47 18.14
C GLU A 369 24.71 1.73 18.16
N PHE A 370 24.24 2.66 17.34
CA PHE A 370 22.86 3.13 17.35
C PHE A 370 22.30 3.26 15.94
N GLU A 371 21.04 2.88 15.78
CA GLU A 371 20.32 2.98 14.53
C GLU A 371 18.86 3.34 14.81
N VAL A 372 18.34 4.37 14.15
CA VAL A 372 16.97 4.86 14.33
C VAL A 372 16.28 5.12 13.01
N TYR A 373 14.98 4.83 12.99
CA TYR A 373 14.10 5.01 11.86
C TYR A 373 12.82 5.74 12.27
N PRO A 374 12.41 6.76 11.49
CA PRO A 374 13.18 7.42 10.43
C PRO A 374 14.45 8.10 10.98
N SER A 375 15.48 8.23 10.14
CA SER A 375 16.76 8.88 10.50
C SER A 375 16.63 10.38 10.73
N HIS A 376 15.72 11.04 10.02
CA HIS A 376 15.29 12.41 10.26
C HIS A 376 13.93 12.38 10.97
N ILE A 377 13.86 12.91 12.19
CA ILE A 377 12.61 12.88 12.98
C ILE A 377 11.57 13.84 12.38
N PRO A 378 10.40 13.33 11.96
CA PRO A 378 9.28 14.14 11.51
C PRO A 378 8.67 14.97 12.63
N ASP A 379 7.93 16.01 12.25
CA ASP A 379 7.11 16.77 13.18
C ASP A 379 5.87 15.95 13.62
N LEU A 380 5.30 16.27 14.78
CA LEU A 380 4.09 15.61 15.31
C LEU A 380 2.84 16.37 14.88
N SER A 381 1.87 15.62 14.36
CA SER A 381 0.57 16.10 13.90
C SER A 381 -0.54 15.61 14.84
N SER A 382 -1.66 16.32 14.92
CA SER A 382 -2.84 15.82 15.64
C SER A 382 -3.51 14.62 14.97
N GLU A 383 -3.17 14.31 13.72
CA GLU A 383 -3.71 13.18 12.94
C GLU A 383 -2.93 11.87 13.12
N GLY A 384 -2.12 11.75 14.17
CA GLY A 384 -1.62 10.45 14.59
C GLY A 384 -0.37 10.49 15.45
N PRO A 385 -0.05 9.36 16.12
CA PRO A 385 1.18 9.26 16.89
C PRO A 385 2.40 9.27 15.99
N LEU A 386 3.48 9.87 16.48
CA LEU A 386 4.82 9.72 15.93
C LEU A 386 5.48 8.49 16.53
N ILE A 387 6.09 7.68 15.66
CA ILE A 387 6.76 6.44 16.01
C ILE A 387 8.20 6.52 15.54
N LEU A 388 9.14 6.29 16.45
CA LEU A 388 10.54 6.02 16.12
C LEU A 388 10.87 4.59 16.57
N SER A 389 11.62 3.87 15.77
CA SER A 389 12.09 2.54 16.17
C SER A 389 13.54 2.36 15.78
N GLY A 390 14.23 1.47 16.48
CA GLY A 390 15.63 1.30 16.21
C GLY A 390 16.28 0.20 17.03
N ARG A 391 17.59 0.10 16.84
CA ARG A 391 18.45 -0.86 17.51
C ARG A 391 19.64 -0.17 18.13
N TYR A 392 20.08 -0.66 19.28
CA TYR A 392 21.19 -0.09 20.01
C TYR A 392 22.00 -1.13 20.77
N LYS A 393 23.24 -0.77 21.10
CA LYS A 393 24.13 -1.54 21.98
C LYS A 393 24.57 -0.68 23.15
N GLY A 394 24.70 -1.29 24.33
CA GLY A 394 25.10 -0.60 25.56
C GLY A 394 23.93 -0.39 26.53
N SER A 395 24.12 0.52 27.50
CA SER A 395 23.06 0.86 28.46
C SER A 395 22.17 1.96 27.89
N PHE A 396 20.86 1.70 27.85
CA PHE A 396 19.87 2.74 27.62
C PHE A 396 19.65 3.51 28.94
N PRO A 397 19.50 4.84 28.95
CA PRO A 397 19.23 5.60 30.18
C PRO A 397 17.89 5.22 30.82
N GLU A 398 17.56 5.75 32.00
CA GLU A 398 16.28 5.47 32.69
C GLU A 398 15.08 6.25 32.15
N THR A 399 15.34 7.39 31.50
CA THR A 399 14.34 8.25 30.88
C THR A 399 14.84 8.77 29.55
N LEU A 400 13.93 8.97 28.58
CA LEU A 400 14.27 9.60 27.32
C LEU A 400 13.64 10.98 27.21
N LYS A 401 14.48 12.02 27.09
CA LYS A 401 14.03 13.40 26.92
C LYS A 401 13.77 13.71 25.45
N VAL A 402 12.54 14.12 25.16
CA VAL A 402 12.10 14.63 23.86
C VAL A 402 11.96 16.14 23.97
N LYS A 403 12.51 16.87 23.00
CA LYS A 403 12.37 18.33 22.88
C LYS A 403 11.68 18.67 21.57
N GLY A 404 11.12 19.86 21.49
CA GLY A 404 10.57 20.42 20.26
C GLY A 404 10.03 21.83 20.47
N VAL A 405 9.28 22.33 19.50
CA VAL A 405 8.69 23.66 19.50
C VAL A 405 7.20 23.55 19.25
N LEU A 406 6.37 24.18 20.09
CA LEU A 406 4.91 24.24 19.92
C LEU A 406 4.52 25.31 18.90
N ALA A 407 3.28 25.26 18.41
CA ALA A 407 2.75 26.23 17.44
C ALA A 407 2.76 27.69 17.92
N ASP A 408 2.83 27.93 19.23
CA ASP A 408 2.99 29.25 19.84
C ASP A 408 4.46 29.64 20.08
N PHE A 409 5.39 28.93 19.44
CA PHE A 409 6.85 29.10 19.50
C PHE A 409 7.49 28.86 20.86
N ARG A 410 6.75 28.31 21.84
CA ARG A 410 7.35 27.90 23.11
C ARG A 410 8.12 26.59 22.94
N ASN A 411 9.24 26.49 23.67
CA ASN A 411 10.00 25.25 23.79
C ASN A 411 9.18 24.22 24.55
N PHE A 412 9.18 23.00 24.02
CA PHE A 412 8.56 21.82 24.62
C PHE A 412 9.65 20.86 25.08
N ALA A 413 9.45 20.24 26.24
CA ALA A 413 10.26 19.14 26.72
C ALA A 413 9.38 18.11 27.43
N LEU A 414 9.63 16.83 27.16
CA LEU A 414 8.94 15.70 27.76
C LEU A 414 9.95 14.63 28.13
N ASP A 415 9.97 14.25 29.42
CA ASP A 415 10.73 13.10 29.90
C ASP A 415 9.84 11.85 29.79
N MET A 416 10.17 10.98 28.85
CA MET A 416 9.45 9.73 28.61
C MET A 416 9.99 8.61 29.49
N LYS A 417 9.05 7.86 30.07
CA LYS A 417 9.36 6.66 30.84
C LYS A 417 9.69 5.51 29.91
N ILE A 418 10.57 4.65 30.40
CA ILE A 418 11.04 3.48 29.70
C ILE A 418 10.39 2.24 30.30
N GLN A 419 9.91 1.35 29.43
CA GLN A 419 9.19 0.15 29.82
C GLN A 419 9.66 -1.03 28.97
N LYS A 420 9.70 -2.23 29.57
CA LYS A 420 9.88 -3.47 28.81
C LYS A 420 8.58 -3.81 28.09
N ALA A 421 8.67 -4.13 26.80
CA ALA A 421 7.56 -4.64 26.03
C ALA A 421 7.24 -6.07 26.49
N LYS A 422 6.11 -6.25 27.21
CA LYS A 422 5.66 -7.58 27.67
C LYS A 422 4.72 -8.25 26.67
N ASP A 423 3.70 -7.50 26.23
CA ASP A 423 2.58 -8.01 25.43
C ASP A 423 2.51 -7.38 24.01
N ILE A 424 3.57 -6.66 23.62
CA ILE A 424 3.66 -5.96 22.33
C ILE A 424 4.90 -6.50 21.60
N PRO A 425 4.73 -7.22 20.47
CA PRO A 425 5.86 -7.74 19.70
C PRO A 425 6.51 -6.60 18.89
N LEU A 426 7.45 -5.86 19.46
CA LEU A 426 7.99 -4.63 18.84
C LEU A 426 8.62 -4.96 17.49
N GLN A 427 9.37 -6.05 17.39
CA GLN A 427 9.95 -6.47 16.11
C GLN A 427 8.89 -6.61 15.00
N THR A 428 7.74 -7.22 15.30
CA THR A 428 6.66 -7.37 14.31
C THR A 428 5.98 -6.03 13.99
N VAL A 429 5.87 -5.13 14.97
CA VAL A 429 5.23 -3.82 14.81
C VAL A 429 6.11 -2.87 14.00
N SER A 430 7.43 -2.91 14.16
CA SER A 430 8.35 -1.96 13.53
C SER A 430 8.97 -2.46 12.22
N VAL A 431 9.01 -3.78 11.98
CA VAL A 431 9.80 -4.34 10.86
C VAL A 431 9.36 -3.83 9.50
N ARG A 432 8.06 -3.61 9.27
CA ARG A 432 7.60 -3.07 7.98
C ARG A 432 8.22 -1.70 7.70
N ASP A 433 8.10 -0.78 8.64
CA ASP A 433 8.66 0.57 8.51
C ASP A 433 10.19 0.49 8.35
N GLN A 434 10.86 -0.39 9.13
CA GLN A 434 12.31 -0.59 9.02
C GLN A 434 12.74 -1.13 7.64
N ILE A 435 12.05 -2.14 7.10
CA ILE A 435 12.30 -2.68 5.75
C ILE A 435 12.11 -1.57 4.71
N GLU A 436 11.02 -0.82 4.79
CA GLU A 436 10.72 0.26 3.85
C GLU A 436 11.79 1.38 3.90
N TYR A 437 12.22 1.81 5.09
CA TYR A 437 13.27 2.82 5.25
C TYR A 437 14.66 2.31 4.82
N LEU A 438 15.01 1.07 5.18
CA LEU A 438 16.27 0.45 4.76
C LEU A 438 16.32 0.25 3.25
N THR A 439 15.22 -0.15 2.63
CA THR A 439 15.14 -0.31 1.17
C THR A 439 15.30 1.04 0.48
N ALA A 440 14.66 2.09 1.00
CA ALA A 440 14.84 3.46 0.51
C ALA A 440 16.30 3.94 0.64
N GLN A 441 16.95 3.70 1.78
CA GLN A 441 18.37 4.02 1.97
C GLN A 441 19.29 3.20 1.05
N ALA A 442 19.02 1.90 0.88
CA ALA A 442 19.77 1.04 -0.02
C ALA A 442 19.67 1.52 -1.47
N TRP A 443 18.46 1.90 -1.91
CA TRP A 443 18.22 2.47 -3.23
C TRP A 443 18.96 3.80 -3.42
N LEU A 444 18.88 4.72 -2.45
CA LEU A 444 19.51 6.05 -2.53
C LEU A 444 21.03 5.95 -2.58
N SER A 445 21.62 5.10 -1.74
CA SER A 445 23.08 4.98 -1.57
C SER A 445 23.73 3.90 -2.43
N GLU A 446 22.93 3.15 -3.19
CA GLU A 446 23.36 2.00 -3.99
C GLU A 446 24.16 0.97 -3.16
N ASN A 447 23.81 0.84 -1.87
CA ASN A 447 24.58 0.08 -0.91
C ASN A 447 24.11 -1.39 -0.84
N LYS A 448 24.90 -2.28 -1.44
CA LYS A 448 24.66 -3.73 -1.42
C LYS A 448 24.63 -4.35 -0.03
N GLN A 449 25.33 -3.80 0.96
CA GLN A 449 25.26 -4.29 2.33
C GLN A 449 23.89 -3.98 2.97
N LEU A 450 23.31 -2.82 2.67
CA LEU A 450 21.94 -2.49 3.10
C LEU A 450 20.91 -3.38 2.41
N GLU A 451 21.06 -3.66 1.11
CA GLU A 451 20.20 -4.63 0.41
C GLU A 451 20.24 -6.01 1.10
N GLN A 452 21.43 -6.52 1.41
CA GLN A 452 21.59 -7.79 2.12
C GLN A 452 21.00 -7.77 3.54
N LYS A 453 21.07 -6.62 4.23
CA LYS A 453 20.42 -6.43 5.53
C LYS A 453 18.90 -6.50 5.41
N VAL A 454 18.32 -5.88 4.38
CA VAL A 454 16.87 -5.96 4.08
C VAL A 454 16.47 -7.41 3.82
N VAL A 455 17.23 -8.14 2.99
CA VAL A 455 16.96 -9.56 2.70
C VAL A 455 16.96 -10.38 3.98
N LYS A 456 17.98 -10.24 4.85
CA LYS A 456 18.05 -10.96 6.13
C LYS A 456 16.86 -10.63 7.04
N LEU A 457 16.49 -9.36 7.15
CA LEU A 457 15.36 -8.91 7.96
C LEU A 457 14.02 -9.44 7.42
N SER A 458 13.85 -9.42 6.11
CA SER A 458 12.68 -9.96 5.43
C SER A 458 12.54 -11.47 5.67
N LEU A 459 13.62 -12.24 5.45
CA LEU A 459 13.62 -13.70 5.66
C LEU A 459 13.37 -14.08 7.13
N GLN A 460 13.94 -13.35 8.08
CA GLN A 460 13.77 -13.61 9.50
C GLN A 460 12.35 -13.35 10.00
N THR A 461 11.71 -12.29 9.51
CA THR A 461 10.41 -11.84 10.02
C THR A 461 9.22 -12.28 9.16
N GLY A 462 9.48 -12.77 7.95
CA GLY A 462 8.45 -13.14 6.97
C GLY A 462 7.75 -11.96 6.31
N PHE A 463 8.25 -10.73 6.51
CA PHE A 463 7.75 -9.54 5.84
C PHE A 463 8.44 -9.39 4.48
N LEU A 464 7.65 -9.16 3.42
CA LEU A 464 8.18 -8.98 2.08
C LEU A 464 8.94 -7.66 1.94
N SER A 465 10.02 -7.71 1.18
CA SER A 465 10.78 -6.57 0.67
C SER A 465 10.89 -6.64 -0.85
N GLU A 466 11.41 -5.59 -1.49
CA GLU A 466 11.70 -5.59 -2.94
C GLU A 466 12.72 -6.65 -3.37
N PHE A 467 13.51 -7.18 -2.42
CA PHE A 467 14.58 -8.12 -2.70
C PHE A 467 14.19 -9.57 -2.39
N THR A 468 12.92 -9.82 -2.06
CA THR A 468 12.44 -11.13 -1.58
C THR A 468 11.06 -11.45 -2.15
N GLN A 469 10.81 -12.72 -2.46
CA GLN A 469 9.53 -13.19 -2.97
C GLN A 469 8.99 -14.35 -2.12
N MET A 470 7.68 -14.43 -1.98
CA MET A 470 7.01 -15.55 -1.33
C MET A 470 6.70 -16.67 -2.34
N MET A 471 6.91 -17.91 -1.92
CA MET A 471 6.56 -19.11 -2.69
C MET A 471 5.78 -20.09 -1.83
N VAL A 472 4.88 -20.83 -2.45
CA VAL A 472 4.17 -21.96 -1.85
C VAL A 472 4.83 -23.24 -2.32
N LEU A 473 5.17 -24.10 -1.37
CA LEU A 473 5.67 -25.45 -1.62
C LEU A 473 4.54 -26.43 -1.38
N GLU A 474 4.18 -27.19 -2.40
CA GLU A 474 3.25 -28.32 -2.28
C GLU A 474 4.04 -29.54 -1.80
N ASP A 475 3.81 -29.96 -0.55
CA ASP A 475 4.35 -31.22 -0.02
C ASP A 475 3.32 -32.33 -0.20
N ASP A 476 3.54 -33.14 -1.23
CA ASP A 476 2.68 -34.25 -1.60
C ASP A 476 3.05 -35.49 -0.78
N HIS A 477 2.86 -35.43 0.55
CA HIS A 477 3.14 -36.57 1.46
C HIS A 477 2.44 -37.86 1.02
N LEU A 478 1.35 -37.77 0.24
CA LEU A 478 0.59 -38.90 -0.28
C LEU A 478 1.22 -39.58 -1.52
N LYS A 479 2.05 -38.87 -2.31
CA LYS A 479 2.78 -39.51 -3.43
C LYS A 479 3.93 -40.40 -2.98
N LYS A 480 4.59 -40.07 -1.86
CA LYS A 480 5.67 -40.91 -1.30
C LYS A 480 5.19 -42.31 -0.89
N VAL A 481 3.90 -42.49 -0.60
CA VAL A 481 3.32 -43.81 -0.29
C VAL A 481 2.94 -44.59 -1.56
N ARG A 482 2.63 -43.89 -2.67
CA ARG A 482 2.25 -44.51 -3.95
C ARG A 482 3.44 -44.87 -4.84
N GLU A 483 4.58 -44.17 -4.74
CA GLU A 483 5.77 -44.46 -5.55
C GLU A 483 6.52 -45.75 -5.15
N SER A 484 6.17 -46.36 -4.01
CA SER A 484 6.57 -47.75 -3.69
C SER A 484 5.87 -48.81 -4.56
N ALA A 485 4.90 -48.43 -5.40
CA ALA A 485 4.20 -49.34 -6.30
C ALA A 485 3.82 -48.66 -7.63
N GLY A 486 4.74 -48.62 -8.61
CA GLY A 486 4.38 -48.52 -10.03
C GLY A 486 4.97 -47.33 -10.83
N THR A 487 5.82 -47.71 -11.78
CA THR A 487 6.28 -47.11 -13.07
C THR A 487 6.21 -45.59 -13.31
N LYS A 488 7.39 -45.01 -13.58
CA LYS A 488 7.69 -43.60 -13.93
C LYS A 488 7.13 -43.17 -15.30
N VAL A 489 6.53 -41.96 -15.35
CA VAL A 489 6.45 -41.13 -16.57
C VAL A 489 6.86 -39.70 -16.21
N SER A 490 7.92 -39.18 -16.84
CA SER A 490 8.47 -37.86 -16.55
C SER A 490 7.78 -36.75 -17.34
N LYS A 491 7.32 -35.69 -16.65
CA LYS A 491 7.18 -34.35 -17.22
C LYS A 491 8.16 -33.43 -16.50
N LYS A 492 8.99 -32.71 -17.25
CA LYS A 492 9.98 -31.75 -16.73
C LYS A 492 9.28 -30.54 -16.11
N SER A 493 9.15 -30.54 -14.78
CA SER A 493 9.24 -29.34 -13.94
C SER A 493 10.59 -29.38 -13.21
N ASN A 494 11.23 -28.23 -12.99
CA ASN A 494 12.45 -28.16 -12.19
C ASN A 494 12.11 -28.51 -10.73
N ASN A 495 12.08 -29.81 -10.43
CA ASN A 495 11.81 -30.37 -9.13
C ASN A 495 13.10 -30.39 -8.31
N VAL A 496 13.19 -29.52 -7.31
CA VAL A 496 14.00 -29.84 -6.13
C VAL A 496 13.17 -30.82 -5.31
N GLN A 497 13.61 -32.08 -5.20
CA GLN A 497 13.05 -33.09 -4.28
C GLN A 497 11.52 -33.31 -4.31
N GLY A 498 10.90 -33.36 -5.50
CA GLY A 498 9.51 -33.83 -5.64
C GLY A 498 8.41 -32.88 -5.12
N GLN A 499 8.76 -31.65 -4.75
CA GLN A 499 7.80 -30.62 -4.34
C GLN A 499 7.47 -29.71 -5.53
N ARG A 500 6.18 -29.42 -5.73
CA ARG A 500 5.76 -28.43 -6.73
C ARG A 500 5.89 -27.04 -6.12
N MET A 501 6.62 -26.16 -6.81
CA MET A 501 6.79 -24.76 -6.41
C MET A 501 5.78 -23.86 -7.13
N ILE A 502 5.07 -23.03 -6.37
CA ILE A 502 4.16 -22.00 -6.90
C ILE A 502 4.68 -20.65 -6.41
N LEU A 503 5.18 -19.82 -7.32
CA LEU A 503 5.57 -18.45 -7.01
C LEU A 503 4.31 -17.60 -6.83
N LEU A 504 4.24 -16.85 -5.74
CA LEU A 504 3.18 -15.88 -5.52
C LEU A 504 3.47 -14.58 -6.28
N PRO A 505 2.43 -13.80 -6.64
CA PRO A 505 2.61 -12.48 -7.23
C PRO A 505 3.53 -11.60 -6.38
N HIS A 506 4.30 -10.75 -7.04
CA HIS A 506 5.15 -9.78 -6.37
C HIS A 506 4.26 -8.69 -5.75
N LEU A 507 4.21 -8.62 -4.41
CA LEU A 507 3.36 -7.67 -3.66
C LEU A 507 4.11 -6.40 -3.26
N SER A 508 5.26 -6.15 -3.87
CA SER A 508 6.10 -5.00 -3.55
C SER A 508 5.61 -3.74 -4.26
N ILE A 509 6.11 -2.59 -3.80
CA ILE A 509 5.69 -1.28 -4.27
C ILE A 509 6.52 -0.84 -5.49
N GLY A 510 7.72 -1.41 -5.66
CA GLY A 510 8.57 -1.27 -6.84
C GLY A 510 9.48 -0.04 -6.83
N PHE A 511 10.52 -0.08 -7.68
CA PHE A 511 11.47 1.02 -7.92
C PHE A 511 11.06 1.93 -9.10
N GLY A 512 9.77 1.95 -9.42
CA GLY A 512 9.23 2.72 -10.54
C GLY A 512 9.35 2.04 -11.91
N ASN A 513 8.74 2.66 -12.92
CA ASN A 513 8.76 2.20 -14.31
C ASN A 513 8.96 3.40 -15.26
N LEU A 514 10.20 3.61 -15.68
CA LEU A 514 10.58 4.69 -16.60
C LEU A 514 9.91 4.53 -17.97
N ILE A 515 9.80 3.30 -18.48
CA ILE A 515 9.16 3.03 -19.79
C ILE A 515 7.69 3.44 -19.74
N ALA A 516 6.96 3.00 -18.71
CA ALA A 516 5.56 3.38 -18.53
C ALA A 516 5.39 4.90 -18.40
N THR A 517 6.32 5.57 -17.73
CA THR A 517 6.29 7.04 -17.60
C THR A 517 6.51 7.73 -18.95
N VAL A 518 7.53 7.34 -19.71
CA VAL A 518 7.82 7.89 -21.06
C VAL A 518 6.66 7.64 -22.03
N GLU A 519 6.03 6.47 -21.95
CA GLU A 519 4.89 6.10 -22.79
C GLU A 519 3.56 6.70 -22.30
N ASN A 520 3.55 7.46 -21.20
CA ASN A 520 2.35 8.00 -20.57
C ASN A 520 1.29 6.90 -20.30
N THR A 521 1.75 5.73 -19.85
CA THR A 521 0.89 4.60 -19.51
C THR A 521 0.25 4.86 -18.14
N PRO A 522 -1.09 4.99 -18.05
CA PRO A 522 -1.74 5.20 -16.77
C PRO A 522 -1.55 4.00 -15.85
N PRO A 523 -1.34 4.21 -14.54
CA PRO A 523 -1.28 3.11 -13.59
C PRO A 523 -2.59 2.31 -13.57
N GLY A 524 -2.47 0.98 -13.46
CA GLY A 524 -3.61 0.05 -13.58
C GLY A 524 -3.96 -0.34 -15.01
N TYR A 525 -3.26 0.20 -16.02
CA TYR A 525 -3.36 -0.27 -17.40
C TYR A 525 -2.53 -1.54 -17.61
N GLU A 526 -3.17 -2.71 -17.58
CA GLU A 526 -2.62 -3.93 -18.17
C GLU A 526 -3.11 -4.04 -19.62
N ALA A 527 -2.19 -4.27 -20.56
CA ALA A 527 -2.56 -4.61 -21.92
C ALA A 527 -3.43 -5.87 -21.87
N LYS A 528 -4.74 -5.73 -22.13
CA LYS A 528 -5.60 -6.88 -22.35
C LYS A 528 -5.03 -7.65 -23.54
N LEU A 529 -4.38 -8.80 -23.28
CA LEU A 529 -4.28 -9.83 -24.29
C LEU A 529 -5.72 -10.11 -24.76
N PRO A 530 -6.01 -10.12 -26.07
CA PRO A 530 -7.36 -10.40 -26.51
C PRO A 530 -7.75 -11.79 -25.99
N GLU A 531 -8.72 -11.86 -25.06
CA GLU A 531 -9.34 -13.13 -24.63
C GLU A 531 -9.83 -13.94 -25.84
N VAL A 532 -10.15 -13.24 -26.93
CA VAL A 532 -10.49 -13.80 -28.23
C VAL A 532 -9.38 -14.73 -28.77
N ALA A 533 -8.10 -14.45 -28.53
CA ALA A 533 -6.99 -15.28 -29.01
C ALA A 533 -6.84 -16.61 -28.24
N GLU A 534 -7.22 -16.66 -26.96
CA GLU A 534 -7.25 -17.93 -26.21
C GLU A 534 -8.52 -18.75 -26.51
N ILE A 535 -9.67 -18.09 -26.70
CA ILE A 535 -10.91 -18.74 -27.14
C ILE A 535 -10.73 -19.32 -28.55
N PHE A 536 -10.08 -18.60 -29.48
CA PHE A 536 -9.76 -19.12 -30.81
C PHE A 536 -8.71 -20.24 -30.77
N LYS A 537 -7.74 -20.22 -29.85
CA LYS A 537 -6.78 -21.33 -29.67
C LYS A 537 -7.45 -22.58 -29.12
N ALA A 538 -8.39 -22.44 -28.18
CA ALA A 538 -9.15 -23.57 -27.62
C ALA A 538 -10.11 -24.18 -28.65
N ALA A 539 -10.80 -23.34 -29.44
CA ALA A 539 -11.68 -23.80 -30.53
C ALA A 539 -10.88 -24.46 -31.69
N SER A 540 -9.73 -23.90 -32.05
CA SER A 540 -8.81 -24.45 -33.06
C SER A 540 -8.25 -25.82 -32.65
N ASN A 541 -7.90 -25.98 -31.36
CA ASN A 541 -7.41 -27.26 -30.83
C ASN A 541 -8.51 -28.34 -30.77
N CYS A 542 -9.78 -27.97 -30.58
CA CYS A 542 -10.90 -28.92 -30.64
C CYS A 542 -11.12 -29.43 -32.07
N CYS A 543 -11.09 -28.54 -33.08
CA CYS A 543 -11.25 -28.92 -34.48
C CYS A 543 -10.04 -29.70 -35.04
N THR A 544 -8.81 -29.40 -34.61
CA THR A 544 -7.62 -30.15 -35.03
C THR A 544 -7.53 -31.54 -34.39
N THR A 545 -8.07 -31.72 -33.18
CA THR A 545 -8.13 -33.05 -32.53
C THR A 545 -9.20 -33.95 -33.17
N LEU A 546 -10.31 -33.38 -33.66
CA LEU A 546 -11.31 -34.11 -34.45
C LEU A 546 -10.83 -34.43 -35.88
N CYS A 547 -10.06 -33.54 -36.50
CA CYS A 547 -9.43 -33.80 -37.82
C CYS A 547 -8.20 -34.72 -37.75
N GLY A 548 -7.63 -34.95 -36.57
CA GLY A 548 -6.50 -35.87 -36.37
C GLY A 548 -6.85 -37.36 -36.51
N TYR A 549 -8.14 -37.72 -36.54
CA TYR A 549 -8.61 -39.12 -36.66
C TYR A 549 -9.21 -39.46 -38.02
N CYS A 550 -9.27 -38.53 -38.98
CA CYS A 550 -9.82 -38.76 -40.32
C CYS A 550 -8.82 -38.34 -41.39
N CYS A 551 -8.42 -39.27 -42.27
CA CYS A 551 -7.70 -38.91 -43.48
C CYS A 551 -8.64 -38.11 -44.42
N CYS A 552 -8.12 -37.05 -45.07
CA CYS A 552 -8.91 -36.10 -45.87
C CYS A 552 -9.91 -36.73 -46.88
N PRO A 553 -9.67 -37.92 -47.49
CA PRO A 553 -10.67 -38.55 -48.36
C PRO A 553 -11.92 -39.04 -47.61
N CYS A 554 -11.79 -39.52 -46.37
CA CYS A 554 -12.91 -40.05 -45.58
C CYS A 554 -13.84 -38.93 -45.06
N PHE A 555 -13.29 -37.75 -44.77
CA PHE A 555 -14.10 -36.60 -44.36
C PHE A 555 -14.95 -36.06 -45.52
N ILE A 556 -14.37 -35.98 -46.72
CA ILE A 556 -15.10 -35.57 -47.94
C ILE A 556 -16.19 -36.60 -48.29
N GLN A 557 -15.91 -37.89 -48.14
CA GLN A 557 -16.89 -38.94 -48.42
C GLN A 557 -18.03 -38.98 -47.38
N CYS A 558 -17.73 -38.70 -46.11
CA CYS A 558 -18.74 -38.57 -45.06
C CYS A 558 -19.64 -37.34 -45.25
N CYS A 559 -19.04 -36.20 -45.63
CA CYS A 559 -19.79 -34.98 -45.96
C CYS A 559 -20.65 -35.13 -47.23
N SER A 560 -20.22 -35.96 -48.19
CA SER A 560 -20.99 -36.22 -49.41
C SER A 560 -22.22 -37.13 -49.22
N GLN A 561 -22.32 -37.82 -48.08
CA GLN A 561 -23.46 -38.68 -47.72
C GLN A 561 -24.40 -38.05 -46.70
N MET A 562 -24.13 -36.81 -46.26
CA MET A 562 -25.03 -36.10 -45.35
C MET A 562 -26.33 -35.74 -46.08
N ASN A 563 -27.42 -36.38 -45.67
CA ASN A 563 -28.77 -36.00 -46.08
C ASN A 563 -29.04 -34.53 -45.66
N ASN A 564 -29.66 -33.75 -46.53
CA ASN A 564 -30.01 -32.33 -46.32
C ASN A 564 -30.69 -32.06 -44.98
N GLN A 565 -31.45 -33.02 -44.43
CA GLN A 565 -32.07 -32.89 -43.11
C GLN A 565 -31.07 -32.83 -41.95
N LEU A 566 -29.96 -33.59 -42.02
CA LEU A 566 -28.92 -33.59 -40.99
C LEU A 566 -28.07 -32.31 -41.05
N ALA A 567 -27.77 -31.83 -42.26
CA ALA A 567 -27.08 -30.56 -42.47
C ALA A 567 -27.92 -29.37 -41.96
N THR A 568 -29.23 -29.42 -42.17
CA THR A 568 -30.16 -28.39 -41.66
C THR A 568 -30.24 -28.43 -40.13
N ALA A 569 -30.28 -29.63 -39.51
CA ALA A 569 -30.29 -29.77 -38.05
C ALA A 569 -29.00 -29.26 -37.39
N LEU A 570 -27.84 -29.54 -37.99
CA LEU A 570 -26.54 -29.01 -37.52
C LEU A 570 -26.45 -27.49 -37.65
N THR A 571 -26.97 -26.95 -38.75
CA THR A 571 -27.02 -25.49 -38.96
C THR A 571 -27.94 -24.82 -37.94
N GLN A 572 -29.10 -25.41 -37.65
CA GLN A 572 -30.02 -24.92 -36.62
C GLN A 572 -29.44 -25.05 -35.20
N LEU A 573 -28.69 -26.10 -34.90
CA LEU A 573 -27.98 -26.25 -33.62
C LEU A 573 -26.93 -25.14 -33.44
N CYS A 574 -26.13 -24.86 -34.48
CA CYS A 574 -25.13 -23.78 -34.46
C CYS A 574 -25.78 -22.40 -34.35
N ILE A 575 -26.89 -22.16 -35.04
CA ILE A 575 -27.67 -20.91 -34.91
C ILE A 575 -28.27 -20.80 -33.50
N GLY A 576 -28.80 -21.89 -32.94
CA GLY A 576 -29.35 -21.93 -31.58
C GLY A 576 -28.28 -21.64 -30.51
N LEU A 577 -27.07 -22.19 -30.66
CA LEU A 577 -25.93 -21.90 -29.79
C LEU A 577 -25.44 -20.44 -29.94
N GLY A 578 -25.50 -19.88 -31.16
CA GLY A 578 -25.25 -18.46 -31.41
C GLY A 578 -26.28 -17.54 -30.73
N CYS A 579 -27.56 -17.92 -30.75
CA CYS A 579 -28.62 -17.19 -30.05
C CYS A 579 -28.50 -17.25 -28.52
N PHE A 580 -28.00 -18.36 -27.96
CA PHE A 580 -27.68 -18.43 -26.52
C PHE A 580 -26.56 -17.47 -26.11
N GLY A 581 -25.56 -17.27 -26.97
CA GLY A 581 -24.51 -16.27 -26.77
C GLY A 581 -25.04 -14.82 -26.81
N CYS A 582 -26.04 -14.54 -27.65
CA CYS A 582 -26.71 -13.23 -27.68
C CYS A 582 -27.64 -13.01 -26.47
N LEU A 583 -28.28 -14.05 -25.93
CA LEU A 583 -29.11 -13.95 -24.72
C LEU A 583 -28.30 -13.58 -23.46
N THR A 584 -27.07 -14.08 -23.33
CA THR A 584 -26.13 -13.65 -22.27
C THR A 584 -25.71 -12.19 -22.40
N CYS A 585 -25.65 -11.66 -23.63
CA CYS A 585 -25.35 -10.24 -23.88
C CYS A 585 -26.57 -9.33 -23.57
N CYS A 586 -27.79 -9.80 -23.83
CA CYS A 586 -29.01 -9.06 -23.51
C CYS A 586 -29.38 -9.09 -22.01
N SER A 587 -29.00 -10.14 -21.26
CA SER A 587 -29.27 -10.21 -19.80
C SER A 587 -28.44 -9.22 -18.97
N GLU A 588 -27.30 -8.75 -19.49
CA GLU A 588 -26.47 -7.73 -18.83
C GLU A 588 -26.90 -6.29 -19.17
N ILE A 589 -27.67 -6.07 -20.25
CA ILE A 589 -28.07 -4.74 -20.72
C ILE A 589 -29.54 -4.41 -20.40
N CYS A 590 -30.42 -5.41 -20.23
CA CYS A 590 -31.87 -5.17 -20.08
C CYS A 590 -32.45 -5.32 -18.66
N CYS A 591 -31.64 -5.56 -17.62
CA CYS A 591 -32.11 -5.71 -16.23
C CYS A 591 -31.70 -4.56 -15.29
N SER A 592 -31.54 -3.34 -15.82
CA SER A 592 -31.48 -2.12 -15.01
C SER A 592 -32.58 -1.15 -15.46
N GLY A 593 -33.80 -1.35 -14.96
CA GLY A 593 -34.92 -0.43 -15.14
C GLY A 593 -36.29 -1.07 -14.87
N ASN A 594 -37.00 -0.50 -13.89
CA ASN A 594 -38.37 -0.77 -13.39
C ASN A 594 -38.59 -2.03 -12.55
N ASP A 595 -39.36 -2.05 -11.47
CA ASP A 595 -39.99 -1.08 -10.56
C ASP A 595 -40.60 -1.92 -9.42
N GLY A 596 -40.61 -1.45 -8.17
CA GLY A 596 -41.30 -2.12 -7.05
C GLY A 596 -40.83 -1.69 -5.67
#